data_AF-A0A7J2V1Z9-F1
#
_entry.id   AF-A0A7J2V1Z9-F1
#
_cell.length_a   1.000
_cell.length_b   1.000
_cell.length_c   1.000
_cell.angle_alpha   90.00
_cell.angle_beta   90.00
_cell.angle_gamma   90.00
#
_symmetry.space_group_name_H-M   'P 1'
#
loop_
_entity.id
_entity.type
_entity.pdbx_description
1 polymer ?
#
loop_
_entity_poly.entity_id
_entity_poly.type
_entity_poly.pdbx_seq_one_letter_code
_entity_poly.pdbx_strand_id
1 'polypeptide(L)'
;MTPLYITHGDVLIRFLGNLVMFEIFFLIPMAINKLMRKGKPVIFVQPVMNYLITDRGIQGAGILIKFPIEDHNINIRCNRSRKFLELVREQNNPMSGRMIMIQRLYMDSRELEKAIDALKKYGKIDIKCT
;
A
#
# COMPACT_ATOMS: atom_id res chain seq x y z
N MET A 1 38.56 -41.71 26.16
CA MET A 1 37.89 -40.78 25.23
C MET A 1 38.96 -40.18 24.33
N THR A 2 39.06 -40.65 23.10
CA THR A 2 40.00 -40.12 22.11
C THR A 2 39.45 -38.80 21.54
N PRO A 3 40.27 -37.76 21.37
CA PRO A 3 39.82 -36.52 20.74
C PRO A 3 39.50 -36.79 19.27
N LEU A 4 38.29 -36.41 18.84
CA LEU A 4 37.85 -36.52 17.46
C LEU A 4 38.59 -35.45 16.64
N TYR A 5 39.68 -35.82 15.99
CA TYR A 5 40.39 -34.92 15.08
C TYR A 5 39.47 -34.58 13.91
N ILE A 6 39.04 -33.32 13.85
CA ILE A 6 38.20 -32.78 12.77
C ILE A 6 39.02 -32.86 11.50
N THR A 7 38.68 -33.79 10.61
CA THR A 7 39.32 -33.89 9.30
C THR A 7 38.84 -32.73 8.40
N HIS A 8 39.67 -32.26 7.47
CA HIS A 8 39.28 -31.15 6.58
C HIS A 8 37.99 -31.42 5.78
N GLY A 9 37.65 -32.69 5.53
CA GLY A 9 36.38 -33.11 4.96
C GLY A 9 35.17 -32.78 5.84
N ASP A 10 35.28 -32.94 7.17
CA ASP A 10 34.22 -32.60 8.13
C ASP A 10 33.93 -31.10 8.17
N VAL A 11 34.94 -30.24 7.98
CA VAL A 11 34.77 -28.78 8.00
C VAL A 11 33.97 -28.32 6.79
N LEU A 12 34.31 -28.82 5.59
CA LEU A 12 33.63 -28.43 4.36
C LEU A 12 32.17 -28.93 4.35
N ILE A 13 31.94 -30.16 4.81
CA ILE A 13 30.60 -30.76 4.92
C ILE A 13 29.75 -29.97 5.92
N ARG A 14 30.29 -29.60 7.08
CA ARG A 14 29.58 -28.78 8.08
C ARG A 14 29.29 -27.37 7.57
N PHE A 15 30.23 -26.76 6.85
CA PHE A 15 30.03 -25.45 6.25
C PHE A 15 28.92 -25.47 5.20
N LEU A 16 28.95 -26.42 4.27
CA LEU A 16 27.91 -26.58 3.25
C LEU A 16 26.56 -26.93 3.87
N GLY A 17 26.51 -27.82 4.87
CA GLY A 17 25.29 -28.16 5.59
C GLY A 17 24.66 -26.95 6.29
N ASN A 18 25.48 -26.12 6.93
CA ASN A 18 25.02 -24.89 7.56
C ASN A 18 24.53 -23.85 6.54
N LEU A 19 25.20 -23.73 5.39
CA LEU A 19 24.81 -22.81 4.32
C LEU A 19 23.46 -23.24 3.70
N VAL A 20 23.28 -24.54 3.45
CA VAL A 20 22.02 -25.10 2.96
C VAL A 20 20.89 -24.88 3.96
N MET A 21 21.12 -25.14 5.26
CA MET A 21 20.11 -24.85 6.28
C MET A 21 19.75 -23.36 6.30
N PHE A 22 20.75 -22.48 6.29
CA PHE A 22 20.53 -21.03 6.28
C PHE A 22 19.69 -20.60 5.09
N GLU A 23 20.03 -21.04 3.87
CA GLU A 23 19.24 -20.71 2.68
C GLU A 23 17.81 -21.24 2.76
N ILE A 24 17.61 -22.47 3.24
CA ILE A 24 16.27 -23.06 3.44
C ILE A 24 15.44 -22.22 4.40
N PHE A 25 16.03 -21.76 5.52
CA PHE A 25 15.35 -20.92 6.50
C PHE A 25 14.85 -19.59 5.92
N PHE A 26 15.55 -19.00 4.95
CA PHE A 26 15.11 -17.78 4.28
C PHE A 26 14.17 -18.04 3.09
N LEU A 27 14.47 -19.05 2.28
CA LEU A 27 13.76 -19.34 1.05
C LEU A 27 12.35 -19.89 1.31
N ILE A 28 12.16 -20.74 2.34
CA ILE A 28 10.83 -21.30 2.63
C ILE A 28 9.81 -20.20 3.01
N PRO A 29 10.06 -19.33 4.01
CA PRO A 29 9.14 -18.25 4.33
C PRO A 29 8.93 -17.28 3.17
N MET A 30 9.97 -17.01 2.39
CA MET A 30 9.87 -16.14 1.21
C MET A 30 8.98 -16.75 0.12
N ALA A 31 9.13 -18.04 -0.18
CA ALA A 31 8.31 -18.76 -1.14
C ALA A 31 6.86 -18.86 -0.68
N ILE A 32 6.62 -19.15 0.61
CA ILE A 32 5.28 -19.18 1.21
C ILE A 32 4.64 -17.78 1.12
N ASN A 33 5.35 -16.72 1.51
CA ASN A 33 4.83 -15.35 1.41
C ASN A 33 4.51 -14.96 -0.04
N LYS A 34 5.35 -15.36 -1.00
CA LYS A 34 5.13 -15.12 -2.43
C LYS A 34 3.90 -15.87 -2.94
N LEU A 35 3.70 -17.12 -2.53
CA LEU A 35 2.51 -17.90 -2.87
C LEU A 35 1.24 -17.32 -2.23
N MET A 36 1.28 -16.95 -0.94
CA MET A 36 0.14 -16.37 -0.22
C MET A 36 -0.29 -15.00 -0.76
N ARG A 37 0.65 -14.23 -1.34
CA ARG A 37 0.39 -12.92 -1.97
C ARG A 37 0.01 -13.03 -3.46
N LYS A 38 0.21 -14.19 -4.09
CA LYS A 38 -0.11 -14.39 -5.52
C LYS A 38 -1.61 -14.19 -5.75
N GLY A 39 -1.96 -13.25 -6.62
CA GLY A 39 -3.36 -12.96 -7.00
C GLY A 39 -4.14 -12.07 -6.03
N LYS A 40 -3.55 -11.66 -4.89
CA LYS A 40 -4.18 -10.70 -3.97
C LYS A 40 -3.74 -9.28 -4.31
N PRO A 41 -4.65 -8.30 -4.37
CA PRO A 41 -4.25 -6.93 -4.58
C PRO A 41 -3.44 -6.44 -3.39
N VAL A 42 -2.33 -5.75 -3.65
CA VAL A 42 -1.57 -5.12 -2.57
C VAL A 42 -2.27 -3.81 -2.20
N ILE A 43 -2.80 -3.76 -0.99
CA ILE A 43 -3.55 -2.59 -0.49
C ILE A 43 -2.62 -1.77 0.40
N PHE A 44 -2.36 -0.53 0.00
CA PHE A 44 -1.62 0.43 0.81
C PHE A 44 -2.58 1.49 1.34
N VAL A 45 -2.68 1.60 2.66
CA VAL A 45 -3.50 2.62 3.30
C VAL A 45 -2.59 3.67 3.92
N GLN A 46 -2.59 4.88 3.37
CA GLN A 46 -1.79 6.00 3.85
C GLN A 46 -2.69 7.10 4.43
N PRO A 47 -2.63 7.39 5.74
CA PRO A 47 -3.22 8.59 6.29
C PRO A 47 -2.40 9.82 5.90
N VAL A 48 -3.07 10.85 5.43
CA VAL A 48 -2.47 12.10 4.97
C VAL A 48 -2.80 13.18 5.99
N MET A 49 -1.79 13.62 6.74
CA MET A 49 -1.98 14.56 7.85
C MET A 49 -2.06 16.02 7.38
N ASN A 50 -1.22 16.40 6.42
CA ASN A 50 -1.15 17.78 5.92
C ASN A 50 -1.66 17.81 4.48
N TYR A 51 -2.85 18.36 4.31
CA TYR A 51 -3.48 18.53 3.00
C TYR A 51 -4.34 19.79 2.95
N LEU A 52 -4.56 20.28 1.74
CA LEU A 52 -5.32 21.46 1.39
C LEU A 52 -6.29 21.08 0.28
N ILE A 53 -7.57 21.35 0.49
CA ILE A 53 -8.61 21.16 -0.52
C ILE A 53 -9.02 22.55 -1.02
N THR A 54 -8.83 22.78 -2.30
CA THR A 54 -9.13 24.05 -2.98
C THR A 54 -10.14 23.81 -4.10
N ASP A 55 -10.66 24.90 -4.67
CA ASP A 55 -11.43 24.92 -5.90
C ASP A 55 -10.66 24.36 -7.11
N ARG A 56 -9.32 24.42 -7.08
CA ARG A 56 -8.43 23.94 -8.13
C ARG A 56 -8.02 22.47 -7.97
N GLY A 57 -8.20 21.88 -6.79
CA GLY A 57 -7.76 20.53 -6.51
C GLY A 57 -7.42 20.24 -5.06
N ILE A 58 -6.93 19.01 -4.83
CA ILE A 58 -6.44 18.52 -3.55
C ILE A 58 -4.91 18.47 -3.61
N GLN A 59 -4.26 19.13 -2.66
CA GLN A 59 -2.82 19.08 -2.45
C GLN A 59 -2.54 18.49 -1.07
N GLY A 60 -1.60 17.57 -0.96
CA GLY A 60 -1.17 17.02 0.33
C GLY A 60 0.21 16.40 0.24
N ALA A 61 0.68 15.84 1.36
CA ALA A 61 1.99 15.18 1.42
C ALA A 61 2.08 14.02 0.39
N GLY A 62 2.72 14.30 -0.76
CA GLY A 62 2.87 13.36 -1.88
C GLY A 62 1.65 13.22 -2.79
N ILE A 63 0.65 14.08 -2.66
CA ILE A 63 -0.62 13.99 -3.42
C ILE A 63 -0.90 15.34 -4.07
N LEU A 64 -1.00 15.34 -5.40
CA LEU A 64 -1.52 16.45 -6.16
C LEU A 64 -2.62 15.91 -7.09
N ILE A 65 -3.86 16.29 -6.83
CA ILE A 65 -5.01 15.99 -7.68
C ILE A 65 -5.55 17.32 -8.15
N LYS A 66 -5.44 17.59 -9.45
CA LYS A 66 -6.05 18.78 -10.06
C LYS A 66 -7.50 18.48 -10.41
N PHE A 67 -8.36 19.49 -10.30
CA PHE A 67 -9.72 19.43 -10.81
C PHE A 67 -9.79 20.00 -12.24
N PRO A 68 -10.65 19.44 -13.11
CA PRO A 68 -11.45 18.22 -12.94
C PRO A 68 -10.58 16.95 -12.89
N ILE A 69 -11.07 15.89 -12.25
CA ILE A 69 -10.32 14.63 -12.14
C ILE A 69 -10.45 13.88 -13.47
N GLU A 70 -9.42 13.97 -14.32
CA GLU A 70 -9.40 13.32 -15.64
C GLU A 70 -9.02 11.83 -15.56
N ASP A 71 -8.41 11.40 -14.46
CA ASP A 71 -7.95 10.03 -14.30
C ASP A 71 -9.07 9.11 -13.79
N HIS A 72 -9.59 8.27 -14.69
CA HIS A 72 -10.67 7.32 -14.41
C HIS A 72 -10.31 6.24 -13.38
N ASN A 73 -9.03 6.08 -13.03
CA ASN A 73 -8.59 5.12 -12.02
C ASN A 73 -8.68 5.65 -10.58
N ILE A 74 -9.14 6.89 -10.38
CA ILE A 74 -9.32 7.50 -9.06
C ILE A 74 -10.79 7.42 -8.65
N ASN A 75 -11.07 6.59 -7.65
CA ASN A 75 -12.38 6.50 -7.02
C ASN A 75 -12.37 7.20 -5.67
N ILE A 76 -13.31 8.12 -5.44
CA ILE A 76 -13.39 8.87 -4.18
C ILE A 76 -14.54 8.33 -3.35
N ARG A 77 -14.22 7.90 -2.13
CA ARG A 77 -15.19 7.44 -1.13
C ARG A 77 -15.19 8.39 0.05
N CYS A 78 -16.32 8.54 0.71
CA CYS A 78 -16.41 9.36 1.91
C CYS A 78 -17.03 8.54 3.05
N ASN A 79 -16.55 8.75 4.28
CA ASN A 79 -17.16 8.18 5.47
C ASN A 79 -17.51 9.32 6.43
N ARG A 80 -18.82 9.59 6.59
CA ARG A 80 -19.29 10.71 7.42
C ARG A 80 -19.14 10.42 8.90
N SER A 81 -19.34 9.17 9.32
CA SER A 81 -19.23 8.74 10.72
C SER A 81 -17.80 8.90 11.26
N ARG A 82 -16.81 8.49 10.46
CA ARG A 82 -15.39 8.52 10.82
C ARG A 82 -14.66 9.78 10.33
N LYS A 83 -15.40 10.71 9.72
CA LYS A 83 -14.94 12.04 9.29
C LYS A 83 -13.70 12.02 8.38
N PHE A 84 -13.74 11.18 7.34
CA PHE A 84 -12.65 11.14 6.36
C PHE A 84 -13.14 10.99 4.92
N LEU A 85 -12.26 11.40 4.01
CA LEU A 85 -12.34 11.14 2.58
C LEU A 85 -11.25 10.13 2.19
N GLU A 86 -11.61 9.12 1.41
CA GLU A 86 -10.66 8.15 0.83
C GLU A 86 -10.49 8.41 -0.67
N LEU A 87 -9.25 8.56 -1.08
CA LEU A 87 -8.86 8.54 -2.49
C LEU A 87 -8.33 7.14 -2.78
N VAL A 88 -9.07 6.37 -3.56
CA VAL A 88 -8.70 5.02 -3.98
C VAL A 88 -8.15 5.10 -5.39
N ARG A 89 -6.86 4.81 -5.55
CA ARG A 89 -6.20 4.71 -6.85
C ARG A 89 -5.89 3.25 -7.14
N GLU A 90 -6.39 2.76 -8.26
CA GLU A 90 -6.01 1.44 -8.76
C GLU A 90 -4.87 1.59 -9.77
N GLN A 91 -3.74 0.94 -9.50
CA GLN A 91 -2.60 0.91 -10.41
C GLN A 91 -2.20 -0.53 -10.68
N ASN A 92 -1.87 -0.86 -11.92
CA ASN A 92 -1.31 -2.16 -12.26
C ASN A 92 0.21 -2.13 -12.02
N ASN A 93 0.69 -2.88 -11.02
CA ASN A 93 2.11 -3.06 -10.78
C ASN A 93 2.61 -4.30 -11.55
N PRO A 94 3.63 -4.16 -12.43
CA PRO A 94 4.19 -5.28 -13.18
C PRO A 94 4.74 -6.42 -12.30
N MET A 95 5.09 -6.15 -11.04
CA MET A 95 5.70 -7.13 -10.14
C MET A 95 4.70 -7.91 -9.27
N SER A 96 3.52 -7.34 -8.98
CA SER A 96 2.61 -7.85 -7.95
C SER A 96 1.13 -7.83 -8.34
N GLY A 97 0.79 -7.50 -9.59
CA GLY A 97 -0.59 -7.41 -10.07
C GLY A 97 -1.26 -6.08 -9.73
N ARG A 98 -2.57 -6.10 -9.43
CA ARG A 98 -3.32 -4.90 -9.01
C ARG A 98 -2.80 -4.36 -7.67
N MET A 99 -2.40 -3.10 -7.65
CA MET A 99 -2.08 -2.33 -6.45
C MET A 99 -3.21 -1.33 -6.21
N ILE A 100 -3.74 -1.32 -4.98
CA ILE A 100 -4.78 -0.39 -4.56
C ILE A 100 -4.16 0.55 -3.54
N MET A 101 -3.97 1.81 -3.91
CA MET A 101 -3.48 2.85 -3.03
C MET A 101 -4.67 3.63 -2.47
N ILE A 102 -4.86 3.58 -1.16
CA ILE A 102 -5.93 4.25 -0.44
C ILE A 102 -5.31 5.37 0.39
N GLN A 103 -5.60 6.61 0.04
CA GLN A 103 -5.14 7.77 0.79
C GLN A 103 -6.31 8.33 1.61
N ARG A 104 -6.14 8.40 2.93
CA ARG A 104 -7.17 8.86 3.87
C ARG A 104 -6.88 10.28 4.33
N LEU A 105 -7.83 11.17 4.07
CA LEU A 105 -7.80 12.57 4.45
C LEU A 105 -8.78 12.76 5.61
N TYR A 106 -8.27 12.93 6.83
CA TYR A 106 -9.07 13.12 8.03
C TYR A 106 -9.33 14.61 8.27
N MET A 107 -10.60 15.00 8.35
CA MET A 107 -11.05 16.40 8.46
C MET A 107 -12.18 16.52 9.48
N ASP A 108 -12.47 17.74 9.90
CA ASP A 108 -13.69 18.01 10.65
C ASP A 108 -14.94 17.81 9.80
N SER A 109 -16.08 17.52 10.45
CA SER A 109 -17.34 17.24 9.76
C SER A 109 -17.82 18.39 8.86
N ARG A 110 -17.57 19.65 9.27
CA ARG A 110 -17.91 20.82 8.45
C ARG A 110 -17.03 20.94 7.21
N GLU A 111 -15.76 20.61 7.35
CA GLU A 111 -14.79 20.62 6.25
C GLU A 111 -15.04 19.46 5.29
N LEU A 112 -15.49 18.32 5.80
CA LEU A 112 -15.90 17.17 4.99
C LEU A 112 -17.04 17.52 4.05
N GLU A 113 -18.12 18.14 4.54
CA GLU A 113 -19.23 18.52 3.67
C GLU A 113 -18.79 19.56 2.62
N LYS A 114 -17.95 20.55 3.01
CA LYS A 114 -17.38 21.51 2.05
C LYS A 114 -16.52 20.83 0.98
N ALA A 115 -15.72 19.84 1.37
CA ALA A 115 -14.88 19.08 0.46
C ALA A 115 -15.73 18.24 -0.50
N ILE A 116 -16.79 17.60 -0.01
CA ILE A 116 -17.76 16.85 -0.83
C ILE A 116 -18.42 17.79 -1.85
N ASP A 117 -18.86 18.97 -1.43
CA ASP A 117 -19.47 19.96 -2.33
C ASP A 117 -18.47 20.47 -3.39
N ALA A 118 -17.23 20.76 -2.99
CA ALA A 118 -16.17 21.14 -3.91
C ALA A 118 -15.86 20.02 -4.92
N LEU A 119 -15.81 18.77 -4.48
CA LEU A 119 -15.56 17.61 -5.34
C LEU A 119 -16.71 17.35 -6.32
N LYS A 120 -17.96 17.51 -5.89
CA LYS A 120 -19.12 17.42 -6.78
C LYS A 120 -19.13 18.54 -7.82
N LYS A 121 -18.83 19.78 -7.39
CA LYS A 121 -18.91 20.97 -8.23
C LYS A 121 -17.74 21.08 -9.22
N TYR A 122 -16.52 20.85 -8.77
CA TYR A 122 -15.30 21.05 -9.54
C TYR A 122 -14.68 19.73 -10.05
N GLY A 123 -14.78 18.67 -9.27
CA GLY A 123 -14.21 17.35 -9.61
C GLY A 123 -15.01 16.58 -10.67
N LYS A 124 -16.32 16.86 -10.84
CA LYS A 124 -17.25 16.17 -11.77
C LYS A 124 -17.27 14.65 -11.62
N ILE A 125 -17.10 14.16 -10.39
CA ILE A 125 -17.08 12.74 -10.05
C ILE A 125 -18.26 12.37 -9.16
N ASP A 126 -18.71 11.12 -9.26
CA ASP A 126 -19.69 10.57 -8.35
C ASP A 126 -18.99 10.09 -7.06
N ILE A 127 -19.44 10.59 -5.91
CA ILE A 127 -18.82 10.34 -4.61
C ILE A 127 -19.70 9.37 -3.84
N LYS A 128 -19.17 8.19 -3.51
CA LYS A 128 -19.89 7.21 -2.69
C LYS A 128 -19.63 7.49 -1.21
N CYS A 129 -20.65 7.98 -0.52
CA CYS A 129 -20.60 8.27 0.90
C CYS A 129 -21.30 7.18 1.71
N THR A 130 -20.68 6.76 2.82
CA THR A 130 -21.23 5.82 3.81
C THR A 130 -21.27 6.46 5.19
#